data_AF-A0A838GK85-F1
#
_entry.id   AF-A0A838GK85-F1
#
_cell.length_a   1.000
_cell.length_b   1.000
_cell.length_c   1.000
_cell.angle_alpha   90.00
_cell.angle_beta   90.00
_cell.angle_gamma   90.00
#
_symmetry.space_group_name_H-M   'P 1'
#
loop_
_entity.id
_entity.type
_entity.pdbx_description
1 polymer ?
#
loop_
_entity_poly.entity_id
_entity_poly.type
_entity_poly.pdbx_seq_one_letter_code
_entity_poly.pdbx_strand_id
1 'polypeptide(L)'
;MASGDLVDRPAEQDVQEAEAAPTVVAVVVVAEADVRCDDRGVHGPLALSQLNIVVTDMRATLDFSRRLGWEINPASDDHAVAHLANGLSVAFDTIGFVPM
;
A
#
# COMPACT_ATOMS: atom_id res chain seq x y z
N MET A 1 37.49 31.02 44.63
CA MET A 1 37.75 30.68 43.22
C MET A 1 36.96 29.40 42.97
N ALA A 2 35.85 29.50 42.25
CA ALA A 2 34.86 28.43 42.11
C ALA A 2 35.27 27.47 40.98
N SER A 3 35.27 26.18 41.32
CA SER A 3 35.37 25.06 40.39
C SER A 3 34.09 25.01 39.55
N GLY A 4 34.22 25.11 38.23
CA GLY A 4 33.11 24.95 37.29
C GLY A 4 33.23 23.60 36.61
N ASP A 5 32.42 22.64 37.06
CA ASP A 5 32.25 21.34 36.41
C ASP A 5 31.67 21.54 35.00
N LEU A 6 32.41 21.05 34.00
CA LEU A 6 31.94 20.93 32.63
C LEU A 6 31.04 19.68 32.58
N VAL A 7 29.74 19.86 32.81
CA VAL A 7 28.75 18.80 32.61
C VAL A 7 28.54 18.62 31.10
N ASP A 8 29.21 17.60 30.56
CA ASP A 8 28.97 17.08 29.22
C ASP A 8 27.58 16.44 29.19
N ARG A 9 26.61 17.11 28.56
CA ARG A 9 25.26 16.55 28.35
C ARG A 9 25.33 15.66 27.11
N PRO A 10 24.93 14.38 27.18
CA PRO A 10 24.85 13.56 25.98
C PRO A 10 23.75 14.13 25.07
N ALA A 11 24.07 14.24 23.78
CA ALA A 11 23.14 14.60 22.74
C ALA A 11 21.90 13.69 22.83
N GLU A 12 20.74 14.30 23.03
CA GLU A 12 19.45 13.64 22.83
C GLU A 12 19.41 13.23 21.36
N GLN A 13 19.64 11.94 21.09
CA GLN A 13 19.41 11.37 19.77
C GLN A 13 17.93 11.52 19.48
N ASP A 14 17.59 12.36 18.51
CA ASP A 14 16.33 12.32 17.80
C ASP A 14 16.12 10.89 17.31
N VAL A 15 15.33 10.12 18.05
CA VAL A 15 14.83 8.84 17.60
C VAL A 15 13.86 9.19 16.48
N GLN A 16 14.34 9.18 15.24
CA GLN A 16 13.48 9.12 14.07
C GLN A 16 12.66 7.84 14.21
N GLU A 17 11.42 8.01 14.67
CA GLU A 17 10.41 6.95 14.69
C GLU A 17 10.35 6.41 13.27
N ALA A 18 10.85 5.18 13.08
CA ALA A 18 10.85 4.55 11.77
C ALA A 18 9.39 4.48 11.32
N GLU A 19 9.05 5.21 10.27
CA GLU A 19 7.70 5.21 9.72
C GLU A 19 7.34 3.75 9.40
N ALA A 20 6.35 3.22 10.11
CA ALA A 20 5.96 1.81 9.99
C ALA A 20 5.60 1.51 8.53
N ALA A 21 6.36 0.62 7.90
CA ALA A 21 6.07 0.22 6.53
C ALA A 21 4.69 -0.48 6.49
N PRO A 22 3.84 -0.17 5.49
CA PRO A 22 2.52 -0.78 5.38
C PRO A 22 2.64 -2.30 5.28
N THR A 23 1.92 -3.02 6.15
CA THR A 23 1.92 -4.48 6.14
C THR A 23 0.74 -4.99 5.30
N VAL A 24 1.06 -5.66 4.20
CA VAL A 24 0.10 -6.33 3.31
C VAL A 24 -0.18 -7.72 3.83
N VAL A 25 -1.45 -8.06 4.00
CA VAL A 25 -1.89 -9.36 4.53
C VAL A 25 -2.23 -10.32 3.40
N ALA A 26 -2.86 -9.83 2.33
CA ALA A 26 -3.21 -10.65 1.18
C ALA A 26 -3.27 -9.82 -0.10
N VAL A 27 -3.03 -10.49 -1.23
CA VAL A 27 -3.17 -9.92 -2.57
C VAL A 27 -4.08 -10.83 -3.37
N VAL A 28 -5.21 -10.31 -3.83
CA VAL A 28 -6.17 -10.99 -4.69
C VAL A 28 -6.11 -10.36 -6.07
N VAL A 29 -5.75 -11.16 -7.07
CA VAL A 29 -5.53 -10.70 -8.45
C VAL A 29 -6.74 -11.07 -9.30
N VAL A 30 -7.38 -10.09 -9.95
CA VAL A 30 -8.50 -10.30 -10.85
C VAL A 30 -8.10 -9.87 -12.26
N ALA A 31 -7.84 -10.84 -13.14
CA ALA A 31 -7.50 -10.60 -14.53
C ALA A 31 -8.71 -10.82 -15.43
N GLU A 32 -8.93 -9.90 -16.37
CA GLU A 32 -9.87 -10.10 -17.47
C GLU A 32 -9.11 -10.57 -18.71
N ALA A 33 -9.66 -11.56 -19.40
CA ALA A 33 -9.07 -12.11 -20.59
C ALA A 33 -9.98 -11.81 -21.78
N ASP A 34 -9.50 -11.02 -22.74
CA ASP A 34 -10.11 -10.96 -24.08
C ASP A 34 -9.68 -12.23 -24.83
N VAL A 35 -10.40 -13.32 -24.53
CA VAL A 35 -10.14 -14.63 -25.09
C VAL A 35 -10.71 -14.70 -26.48
N ARG A 36 -9.84 -14.63 -27.50
CA ARG A 36 -10.20 -15.07 -28.84
C ARG A 36 -9.89 -16.55 -28.93
N CYS A 37 -10.93 -17.36 -29.13
CA CYS A 37 -10.78 -18.76 -29.46
C CYS A 37 -10.61 -18.88 -30.98
N ASP A 38 -9.50 -19.46 -31.42
CA ASP A 38 -9.37 -20.00 -32.77
C ASP A 38 -9.10 -21.51 -32.70
N ASP A 39 -9.00 -22.17 -33.86
CA ASP A 39 -8.77 -23.61 -33.97
C ASP A 39 -7.43 -24.08 -33.34
N ARG A 40 -6.58 -23.14 -32.86
CA ARG A 40 -5.27 -23.39 -32.25
C ARG A 40 -5.24 -23.08 -30.75
N GLY A 41 -6.37 -22.75 -30.13
CA GLY A 41 -6.49 -22.54 -28.68
C GLY A 41 -6.91 -21.12 -28.28
N VAL A 42 -6.75 -20.81 -26.99
CA VAL A 42 -7.03 -19.48 -26.42
C VAL A 42 -5.85 -18.56 -26.69
N HIS A 43 -6.05 -17.55 -27.53
CA HIS A 43 -5.03 -16.56 -27.89
C HIS A 43 -5.53 -15.14 -27.62
N GLY A 44 -4.79 -14.39 -26.81
CA GLY A 44 -5.08 -13.00 -26.46
C GLY A 44 -4.21 -12.53 -25.29
N PRO A 45 -3.84 -11.24 -25.21
CA PRO A 45 -3.12 -10.73 -24.06
C PRO A 45 -4.02 -10.84 -22.82
N LEU A 46 -3.56 -11.56 -21.80
CA LEU A 46 -4.14 -11.47 -20.47
C LEU A 46 -3.88 -10.05 -19.95
N ALA A 47 -4.94 -9.25 -19.84
CA ALA A 47 -4.85 -7.92 -19.27
C ALA A 47 -5.31 -7.98 -17.82
N LEU A 48 -4.39 -7.74 -16.90
CA LEU A 48 -4.81 -7.54 -15.51
C LEU A 48 -5.61 -6.24 -15.45
N SER A 49 -6.91 -6.36 -15.18
CA SER A 49 -7.82 -5.21 -15.10
C SER A 49 -7.99 -4.72 -13.67
N GLN A 50 -7.86 -5.63 -12.67
CA GLN A 50 -8.05 -5.28 -11.28
C GLN A 50 -7.13 -6.04 -10.31
N LEU A 51 -6.63 -5.33 -9.30
CA LEU A 51 -5.85 -5.87 -8.19
C LEU A 51 -6.49 -5.45 -6.87
N ASN A 52 -6.88 -6.41 -6.03
CA ASN A 52 -7.41 -6.12 -4.70
C ASN A 52 -6.36 -6.48 -3.65
N ILE A 53 -6.02 -5.54 -2.77
CA ILE A 53 -4.98 -5.68 -1.77
C ILE A 53 -5.61 -5.54 -0.40
N VAL A 54 -5.46 -6.56 0.45
CA VAL A 54 -5.90 -6.49 1.84
C VAL A 54 -4.76 -5.97 2.70
N VAL A 55 -5.02 -4.87 3.41
CA VAL A 55 -4.05 -4.15 4.22
C VAL A 55 -4.49 -4.09 5.68
N THR A 56 -3.51 -3.98 6.57
CA THR A 56 -3.74 -3.82 8.03
C THR A 56 -3.91 -2.37 8.45
N ASP A 57 -3.19 -1.47 7.78
CA ASP A 57 -3.24 -0.03 8.03
C ASP A 57 -3.56 0.68 6.72
N MET A 58 -4.81 1.12 6.57
CA MET A 58 -5.25 1.86 5.39
C MET A 58 -4.47 3.16 5.23
N ARG A 59 -4.28 3.91 6.32
CA ARG A 59 -3.66 5.23 6.26
C ARG A 59 -2.21 5.15 5.79
N ALA A 60 -1.41 4.28 6.41
CA ALA A 60 -0.02 4.09 6.02
C ALA A 60 0.10 3.60 4.56
N THR A 61 -0.81 2.71 4.14
CA THR A 61 -0.85 2.21 2.75
C THR A 61 -1.16 3.33 1.75
N LEU A 62 -2.16 4.16 2.03
CA LEU A 62 -2.55 5.25 1.14
C LEU A 62 -1.47 6.32 1.07
N ASP A 63 -0.85 6.67 2.20
CA ASP A 63 0.23 7.65 2.24
C ASP A 63 1.46 7.15 1.47
N PHE A 64 1.83 5.88 1.63
CA PHE A 64 2.88 5.25 0.82
C PHE A 64 2.56 5.28 -0.68
N SER A 65 1.34 4.89 -1.06
CA SER A 65 0.95 4.81 -2.46
C SER A 65 0.87 6.19 -3.12
N ARG A 66 0.43 7.22 -2.39
CA ARG A 66 0.48 8.62 -2.86
C ARG A 66 1.92 9.11 -3.08
N ARG A 67 2.88 8.68 -2.26
CA ARG A 67 4.31 8.99 -2.48
C ARG A 67 4.87 8.32 -3.73
N LEU A 68 4.27 7.20 -4.19
CA LEU A 68 4.56 6.60 -5.49
C LEU A 68 3.90 7.35 -6.66
N GLY A 69 3.19 8.46 -6.39
CA GLY A 69 2.51 9.28 -7.38
C GLY A 69 1.14 8.73 -7.79
N TRP A 70 0.56 7.80 -7.01
CA TRP A 70 -0.75 7.27 -7.31
C TRP A 70 -1.83 8.27 -6.88
N GLU A 71 -2.77 8.56 -7.78
CA GLU A 71 -3.96 9.32 -7.45
C GLU A 71 -4.98 8.37 -6.80
N ILE A 72 -5.17 8.52 -5.50
CA ILE A 72 -6.03 7.64 -4.71
C ILE A 72 -7.04 8.46 -3.93
N ASN A 73 -8.31 8.23 -4.25
CA ASN A 73 -9.45 8.77 -3.53
C ASN A 73 -10.06 7.67 -2.66
N PRO A 74 -9.98 7.78 -1.32
CA PRO A 74 -10.65 6.84 -0.44
C PRO A 74 -12.16 6.99 -0.61
N ALA A 75 -12.85 5.86 -0.81
CA ALA A 75 -14.31 5.82 -0.87
C ALA A 75 -14.91 5.74 0.55
N SER A 76 -14.17 5.11 1.47
CA SER A 76 -14.45 5.05 2.91
C SER A 76 -13.13 4.86 3.69
N ASP A 77 -13.22 4.78 5.02
CA ASP A 77 -12.07 4.51 5.88
C ASP A 77 -11.50 3.09 5.67
N ASP A 78 -12.32 2.15 5.21
CA ASP A 78 -11.96 0.73 5.03
C ASP A 78 -11.76 0.33 3.56
N HIS A 79 -12.07 1.22 2.62
CA HIS A 79 -11.98 0.94 1.19
C HIS A 79 -11.46 2.13 0.39
N ALA A 80 -10.48 1.87 -0.49
CA ALA A 80 -9.93 2.87 -1.40
C ALA A 80 -9.61 2.27 -2.76
N VAL A 81 -9.71 3.08 -3.82
CA VAL A 81 -9.41 2.64 -5.18
C VAL A 81 -8.46 3.63 -5.85
N ALA A 82 -7.44 3.08 -6.51
CA ALA A 82 -6.50 3.78 -7.38
C ALA A 82 -6.75 3.37 -8.83
N HIS A 83 -6.78 4.34 -9.75
CA HIS A 83 -6.79 4.07 -11.18
C HIS A 83 -5.43 4.44 -11.77
N LEU A 84 -4.71 3.45 -12.28
CA LEU A 84 -3.39 3.65 -12.87
C LEU A 84 -3.49 3.98 -14.35
N ALA A 85 -2.49 4.68 -14.89
CA ALA A 85 -2.47 5.14 -16.28
C ALA A 85 -2.52 4.01 -17.33
N ASN A 86 -2.16 2.78 -16.94
CA ASN A 86 -2.24 1.60 -17.80
C ASN A 86 -3.64 0.95 -17.82
N GLY A 87 -4.64 1.54 -17.15
CA GLY A 87 -5.99 1.02 -17.03
C GLY A 87 -6.19 0.02 -15.89
N LEU A 88 -5.15 -0.30 -15.11
CA LEU A 88 -5.28 -1.16 -13.93
C LEU A 88 -6.02 -0.42 -12.81
N SER A 89 -7.06 -1.05 -12.28
CA SER A 89 -7.70 -0.65 -11.03
C SER A 89 -7.04 -1.36 -9.85
N VAL A 90 -6.63 -0.63 -8.82
CA VAL A 90 -6.11 -1.22 -7.58
C VAL A 90 -7.04 -0.84 -6.44
N ALA A 91 -7.72 -1.81 -5.85
CA ALA A 91 -8.51 -1.61 -4.65
C ALA A 91 -7.73 -2.03 -3.40
N PHE A 92 -7.90 -1.27 -2.33
CA PHE A 92 -7.38 -1.55 -1.01
C PHE A 92 -8.55 -1.77 -0.07
N ASP A 93 -8.52 -2.87 0.67
CA ASP A 93 -9.51 -3.21 1.67
C ASP A 93 -8.81 -3.47 3.01
N THR A 94 -9.37 -2.94 4.09
CA THR A 94 -9.02 -3.41 5.45
C THR A 94 -9.96 -4.55 5.82
N ILE A 95 -9.43 -5.54 6.53
CA ILE A 95 -10.25 -6.53 7.22
C ILE A 95 -10.10 -6.31 8.73
N GLY A 96 -11.23 -6.23 9.43
CA GLY A 96 -11.22 -6.31 10.88
C GLY A 96 -10.81 -7.72 11.30
N PHE A 97 -9.67 -7.85 11.97
CA PHE A 97 -9.31 -9.11 12.62
C PHE A 97 -10.21 -9.28 13.84
N VAL A 98 -11.04 -10.33 13.85
CA VAL A 98 -11.73 -10.77 15.06
C VAL A 98 -10.69 -11.54 15.89
N PRO A 99 -10.28 -11.05 17.07
CA PRO A 99 -9.40 -11.83 17.94
C PRO A 99 -10.14 -13.09 18.38
N MET A 100 -9.50 -14.27 18.22
CA MET A 100 -9.99 -15.52 18.80
C MET A 100 -9.68 -15.60 20.30
#